data_AF-A0A2X2IUS1-F1
#
_entry.id   AF-A0A2X2IUS1-F1
#
_cell.length_a   1.000
_cell.length_b   1.000
_cell.length_c   1.000
_cell.angle_alpha   90.00
_cell.angle_beta   90.00
_cell.angle_gamma   90.00
#
_symmetry.space_group_name_H-M   'P 1'
#
loop_
_entity.id
_entity.type
_entity.pdbx_description
1 polymer ?
#
loop_
_entity_poly.entity_id
_entity_poly.type
_entity_poly.pdbx_seq_one_letter_code
_entity_poly.pdbx_strand_id
1 'polypeptide(L)'
;MHTLKNTIKVGITILLIWLIAACKRDADSTLNLNADVEVLSFKVGNTAGKIDPAKGTILVMVPEGTDLSAVAPTIELPNNAKVSPASGIAQNFSFSGTTPITYRVFNGNLFNTYQVTVKEIKAEITAFHIGEKAGIIDQKNKSIKIYLPLGTDLKNLSPAIEFTAGASITPNQSGPVDLSSPIKYSLAYMGQTFQYTVTAILGTEPKQILMIYNGETSVPHFDGLGVSAVDSPYPNPKTTGINATPFCASFVRDNKTGEGWHGGALWNANKVTINPAEYGRFSIMILKDVAGDVQLEIQSDGEQQKRLVAG
;
A
#
# COMPACT_ATOMS: atom_id res chain seq x y z
N MET A 1 54.13 -59.02 29.09
CA MET A 1 53.65 -58.49 27.78
C MET A 1 52.30 -59.11 27.33
N HIS A 2 51.45 -59.58 28.26
CA HIS A 2 50.19 -60.27 27.94
C HIS A 2 48.91 -59.55 28.43
N THR A 3 49.03 -58.53 29.29
CA THR A 3 47.89 -57.80 29.89
C THR A 3 47.50 -56.53 29.14
N LEU A 4 48.38 -55.96 28.30
CA LEU A 4 48.10 -54.71 27.56
C LEU A 4 47.35 -54.94 26.22
N LYS A 5 47.41 -56.14 25.65
CA LYS A 5 46.74 -56.46 24.37
C LYS A 5 45.25 -56.81 24.52
N ASN A 6 44.80 -57.27 25.69
CA ASN A 6 43.39 -57.61 25.93
C ASN A 6 42.54 -56.40 26.34
N THR A 7 43.11 -55.43 27.04
CA THR A 7 42.40 -54.19 27.43
C THR A 7 42.12 -53.27 26.24
N ILE A 8 43.01 -53.21 25.26
CA ILE A 8 42.80 -52.45 24.02
C ILE A 8 41.73 -53.11 23.14
N LYS A 9 41.69 -54.44 23.05
CA LYS A 9 40.65 -55.15 22.28
C LYS A 9 39.26 -55.04 22.92
N VAL A 10 39.16 -55.14 24.26
CA VAL A 10 37.88 -54.96 24.96
C VAL A 10 37.39 -53.51 24.89
N GLY A 11 38.30 -52.52 25.00
CA GLY A 11 37.96 -51.10 24.85
C GLY A 11 37.49 -50.71 23.46
N ILE A 12 38.13 -51.21 22.40
CA ILE A 12 37.73 -50.95 21.01
C ILE A 12 36.41 -51.65 20.66
N THR A 13 36.15 -52.84 21.22
CA THR A 13 34.89 -53.57 20.98
C THR A 13 33.70 -52.92 21.69
N ILE A 14 33.90 -52.35 22.89
CA ILE A 14 32.86 -51.61 23.62
C ILE A 14 32.58 -50.24 22.98
N LEU A 15 33.60 -49.56 22.44
CA LEU A 15 33.44 -48.29 21.72
C LEU A 15 32.70 -48.45 20.38
N LEU A 16 32.88 -49.58 19.69
CA LEU A 16 32.15 -49.91 18.45
C LEU A 16 30.66 -50.23 18.70
N ILE A 17 30.33 -50.79 19.88
CA ILE A 17 28.94 -51.10 20.27
C ILE A 17 28.18 -49.82 20.69
N TRP A 18 28.87 -48.78 21.16
CA TRP A 18 28.26 -47.47 21.42
C TRP A 18 28.03 -46.62 20.16
N LEU A 19 28.80 -46.83 19.09
CA LEU A 19 28.63 -46.14 17.81
C LEU A 19 27.37 -46.59 17.04
N ILE A 20 26.85 -47.80 17.31
CA ILE A 20 25.59 -48.29 16.72
C ILE A 20 24.34 -47.92 17.55
N ALA A 21 24.50 -47.50 18.81
CA ALA A 21 23.40 -47.04 19.66
C ALA A 21 23.10 -45.53 19.54
N ALA A 22 24.03 -44.75 18.97
CA ALA A 22 23.86 -43.30 18.75
C ALA A 22 23.00 -42.96 17.51
N CYS A 23 22.54 -43.97 16.77
CA CYS A 23 21.55 -43.84 15.71
C CYS A 23 20.21 -44.48 16.10
N LYS A 24 19.67 -44.12 17.27
CA LYS A 24 18.21 -43.94 17.32
C LYS A 24 17.92 -42.56 16.76
N ARG A 25 17.93 -42.46 15.43
CA ARG A 25 17.17 -41.40 14.77
C ARG A 25 15.72 -41.76 15.02
N ASP A 26 15.11 -41.17 16.03
CA ASP A 26 13.66 -41.05 16.12
C ASP A 26 13.20 -40.15 14.96
N ALA A 27 13.30 -40.69 13.74
CA ALA A 27 12.76 -40.10 12.52
C ALA A 27 11.44 -40.81 12.24
N ASP A 28 10.52 -40.79 13.20
CA ASP A 28 9.17 -41.32 13.04
C ASP A 28 8.13 -40.21 12.88
N SER A 29 8.53 -39.12 12.22
CA SER A 29 7.57 -38.32 11.46
C SER A 29 7.60 -38.84 10.03
N THR A 30 6.83 -39.90 9.77
CA THR A 30 6.54 -40.36 8.40
C THR A 30 6.11 -39.16 7.56
N LEU A 31 6.87 -38.84 6.51
CA LEU A 31 6.59 -37.71 5.63
C LEU A 31 5.21 -37.92 4.96
N ASN A 32 4.20 -37.18 5.42
CA ASN A 32 2.85 -37.27 4.87
C ASN A 32 2.69 -36.27 3.73
N LEU A 33 2.85 -36.75 2.48
CA LEU A 33 2.69 -35.93 1.29
C LEU A 33 1.23 -35.74 0.84
N ASN A 34 0.28 -36.40 1.50
CA ASN A 34 -1.14 -36.40 1.12
C ASN A 34 -1.98 -35.47 2.01
N ALA A 35 -1.36 -34.68 2.90
CA ALA A 35 -2.08 -33.75 3.75
C ALA A 35 -2.50 -32.50 2.96
N ASP A 36 -3.75 -32.07 3.14
CA ASP A 36 -4.28 -30.86 2.50
C ASP A 36 -3.90 -29.62 3.32
N VAL A 37 -3.38 -28.62 2.61
CA VAL A 37 -2.90 -27.33 3.13
C VAL A 37 -3.50 -26.15 2.36
N GLU A 38 -4.53 -26.39 1.56
CA GLU A 38 -5.25 -25.32 0.87
C GLU A 38 -6.22 -24.60 1.80
N VAL A 39 -6.36 -23.28 1.64
CA VAL A 39 -7.41 -22.53 2.33
C VAL A 39 -8.75 -22.79 1.62
N LEU A 40 -9.76 -23.26 2.36
CA LEU A 40 -11.08 -23.56 1.79
C LEU A 40 -11.93 -22.28 1.66
N SER A 41 -11.86 -21.41 2.66
CA SER A 41 -12.57 -20.13 2.68
C SER A 41 -11.80 -19.12 3.52
N PHE A 42 -11.79 -17.88 3.06
CA PHE A 42 -11.22 -16.75 3.77
C PHE A 42 -12.22 -15.60 3.69
N LYS A 43 -12.72 -15.13 4.82
CA LYS A 43 -13.73 -14.07 4.89
C LYS A 43 -13.28 -12.92 5.77
N VAL A 44 -13.64 -11.71 5.38
CA VAL A 44 -13.55 -10.50 6.21
C VAL A 44 -14.96 -9.99 6.42
N GLY A 45 -15.46 -10.08 7.65
CA GLY A 45 -16.88 -9.88 7.92
C GLY A 45 -17.74 -10.80 7.06
N ASN A 46 -18.63 -10.21 6.24
CA ASN A 46 -19.50 -10.95 5.32
C ASN A 46 -18.93 -11.12 3.91
N THR A 47 -17.74 -10.57 3.64
CA THR A 47 -17.13 -10.59 2.31
C THR A 47 -16.25 -11.82 2.15
N ALA A 48 -16.53 -12.63 1.14
CA ALA A 48 -15.68 -13.75 0.76
C ALA A 48 -14.46 -13.29 -0.05
N GLY A 49 -13.31 -13.88 0.26
CA GLY A 49 -12.07 -13.73 -0.48
C GLY A 49 -12.03 -14.61 -1.72
N LYS A 50 -11.43 -14.09 -2.78
CA LYS A 50 -11.02 -14.87 -3.95
C LYS A 50 -9.68 -15.54 -3.65
N ILE A 51 -9.68 -16.86 -3.62
CA ILE A 51 -8.50 -17.69 -3.35
C ILE A 51 -7.95 -18.18 -4.70
N ASP A 52 -6.64 -17.99 -4.92
CA ASP A 52 -5.91 -18.56 -6.05
C ASP A 52 -4.78 -19.45 -5.48
N PRO A 53 -5.04 -20.76 -5.28
CA PRO A 53 -4.08 -21.69 -4.68
C PRO A 53 -2.80 -21.83 -5.50
N ALA A 54 -2.91 -21.81 -6.83
CA ALA A 54 -1.77 -21.96 -7.74
C ALA A 54 -0.76 -20.81 -7.61
N LYS A 55 -1.24 -19.60 -7.29
CA LYS A 55 -0.38 -18.43 -7.04
C LYS A 55 -0.09 -18.18 -5.56
N GLY A 56 -0.72 -18.93 -4.65
CA GLY A 56 -0.64 -18.67 -3.22
C GLY A 56 -1.11 -17.25 -2.87
N THR A 57 -2.26 -16.82 -3.41
CA THR A 57 -2.81 -15.48 -3.14
C THR A 57 -4.26 -15.53 -2.70
N ILE A 58 -4.64 -14.58 -1.85
CA ILE A 58 -6.03 -14.36 -1.43
C ILE A 58 -6.33 -12.87 -1.54
N LEU A 59 -7.37 -12.51 -2.30
CA LEU A 59 -7.85 -11.13 -2.44
C LEU A 59 -9.25 -10.99 -1.88
N VAL A 60 -9.44 -10.11 -0.90
CA VAL A 60 -10.76 -9.76 -0.36
C VAL A 60 -11.09 -8.31 -0.72
N MET A 61 -12.24 -8.09 -1.36
CA MET A 61 -12.72 -6.76 -1.76
C MET A 61 -13.85 -6.32 -0.82
N VAL A 62 -13.53 -5.57 0.24
CA VAL A 62 -14.48 -5.15 1.27
C VAL A 62 -15.17 -3.83 0.91
N PRO A 63 -16.33 -3.49 1.51
CA PRO A 63 -16.97 -2.19 1.32
C PRO A 63 -16.04 -0.98 1.55
N GLU A 64 -16.26 0.14 0.84
CA GLU A 64 -15.60 1.42 1.12
C GLU A 64 -15.92 1.88 2.54
N GLY A 65 -14.92 2.38 3.27
CA GLY A 65 -15.02 2.81 4.66
C GLY A 65 -14.80 1.69 5.68
N THR A 66 -14.47 0.48 5.24
CA THR A 66 -14.11 -0.62 6.17
C THR A 66 -12.77 -0.30 6.84
N ASP A 67 -12.73 -0.29 8.18
CA ASP A 67 -11.48 -0.11 8.92
C ASP A 67 -10.55 -1.32 8.73
N LEU A 68 -9.42 -1.09 8.07
CA LEU A 68 -8.42 -2.11 7.78
C LEU A 68 -7.32 -2.22 8.84
N SER A 69 -7.31 -1.37 9.85
CA SER A 69 -6.22 -1.29 10.83
C SER A 69 -6.16 -2.49 11.78
N ALA A 70 -7.29 -3.18 11.99
CA ALA A 70 -7.40 -4.33 12.88
C ALA A 70 -8.50 -5.30 12.41
N VAL A 71 -8.28 -5.98 11.30
CA VAL A 71 -9.24 -6.94 10.71
C VAL A 71 -8.95 -8.34 11.23
N ALA A 72 -9.98 -9.02 11.75
CA ALA A 72 -9.92 -10.43 12.16
C ALA A 72 -10.60 -11.33 11.12
N PRO A 73 -9.86 -12.02 10.23
CA PRO A 73 -10.46 -12.86 9.20
C PRO A 73 -11.02 -14.16 9.77
N THR A 74 -12.08 -14.68 9.15
CA THR A 74 -12.57 -16.04 9.39
C THR A 74 -12.02 -16.96 8.32
N ILE A 75 -11.29 -18.00 8.73
CA ILE A 75 -10.56 -18.90 7.83
C ILE A 75 -11.05 -20.32 8.06
N GLU A 76 -11.57 -20.94 7.01
CA GLU A 76 -11.96 -22.35 7.02
C GLU A 76 -10.83 -23.16 6.36
N LEU A 77 -10.44 -24.24 7.01
CA LEU A 77 -9.32 -25.09 6.61
C LEU A 77 -9.75 -26.56 6.52
N PRO A 78 -8.99 -27.40 5.80
CA PRO A 78 -9.16 -28.83 5.82
C PRO A 78 -8.99 -29.42 7.22
N ASN A 79 -9.49 -30.63 7.43
CA ASN A 79 -9.34 -31.32 8.71
C ASN A 79 -7.88 -31.41 9.14
N ASN A 80 -7.64 -31.12 10.42
CA ASN A 80 -6.32 -31.12 11.08
C ASN A 80 -5.33 -30.04 10.62
N ALA A 81 -5.66 -29.24 9.60
CA ALA A 81 -4.85 -28.12 9.20
C ALA A 81 -4.98 -26.96 10.19
N LYS A 82 -3.92 -26.16 10.28
CA LYS A 82 -3.81 -24.97 11.12
C LYS A 82 -3.22 -23.84 10.28
N VAL A 83 -3.46 -22.59 10.68
CA VAL A 83 -2.96 -21.41 9.97
C VAL A 83 -2.32 -20.42 10.94
N SER A 84 -1.28 -19.73 10.48
CA SER A 84 -0.63 -18.63 11.18
C SER A 84 -0.51 -17.43 10.22
N PRO A 85 -1.04 -16.23 10.56
CA PRO A 85 -1.84 -15.92 11.75
C PRO A 85 -3.10 -16.80 11.86
N ALA A 86 -3.53 -17.09 13.10
CA ALA A 86 -4.71 -17.92 13.33
C ALA A 86 -6.00 -17.19 12.94
N SER A 87 -7.02 -17.96 12.55
CA SER A 87 -8.37 -17.43 12.28
C SER A 87 -8.88 -16.64 13.50
N GLY A 88 -9.51 -15.49 13.24
CA GLY A 88 -10.04 -14.60 14.28
C GLY A 88 -9.01 -13.68 14.94
N ILE A 89 -7.72 -13.80 14.61
CA ILE A 89 -6.69 -12.89 15.12
C ILE A 89 -6.65 -11.63 14.24
N ALA A 90 -6.80 -10.47 14.88
CA ALA A 90 -6.76 -9.18 14.22
C ALA A 90 -5.38 -8.92 13.60
N GLN A 91 -5.35 -8.47 12.36
CA GLN A 91 -4.16 -8.06 11.62
C GLN A 91 -4.42 -6.69 10.95
N ASN A 92 -3.36 -5.92 10.73
CA ASN A 92 -3.46 -4.63 10.06
C ASN A 92 -3.28 -4.80 8.54
N PHE A 93 -4.37 -4.67 7.79
CA PHE A 93 -4.42 -4.80 6.33
C PHE A 93 -4.40 -3.47 5.59
N SER A 94 -4.26 -2.32 6.28
CA SER A 94 -4.31 -0.98 5.67
C SER A 94 -3.35 -0.81 4.47
N PHE A 95 -2.29 -1.63 4.41
CA PHE A 95 -1.26 -1.56 3.37
C PHE A 95 -1.06 -2.88 2.64
N SER A 96 -1.98 -3.83 2.82
CA SER A 96 -1.90 -5.14 2.19
C SER A 96 -1.99 -5.12 0.66
N GLY A 97 -2.33 -3.95 0.09
CA GLY A 97 -2.31 -3.72 -1.34
C GLY A 97 -0.92 -3.49 -1.94
N THR A 98 0.05 -3.08 -1.14
CA THR A 98 1.47 -2.94 -1.52
C THR A 98 2.33 -4.00 -0.84
N THR A 99 2.06 -4.27 0.44
CA THR A 99 2.75 -5.28 1.25
C THR A 99 1.73 -6.29 1.80
N PRO A 100 1.37 -7.33 1.03
CA PRO A 100 0.43 -8.37 1.47
C PRO A 100 0.84 -9.02 2.79
N ILE A 101 -0.15 -9.50 3.55
CA ILE A 101 0.12 -10.22 4.81
C ILE A 101 0.28 -11.69 4.48
N THR A 102 1.38 -12.28 4.96
CA THR A 102 1.66 -13.70 4.77
C THR A 102 0.88 -14.56 5.77
N TYR A 103 0.03 -15.45 5.25
CA TYR A 103 -0.62 -16.52 6.01
C TYR A 103 -0.01 -17.86 5.62
N ARG A 104 0.39 -18.66 6.61
CA ARG A 104 0.94 -20.00 6.38
C ARG A 104 0.00 -21.04 6.93
N VAL A 105 -0.51 -21.90 6.07
CA VAL A 105 -1.30 -23.08 6.43
C VAL A 105 -0.35 -24.26 6.59
N PHE A 106 -0.51 -25.05 7.64
CA PHE A 106 0.29 -26.22 7.93
C PHE A 106 -0.59 -27.40 8.34
N ASN A 107 -0.26 -28.58 7.81
CA ASN A 107 -0.92 -29.84 8.14
C ASN A 107 0.16 -30.93 8.26
N GLY A 108 0.47 -31.30 9.50
CA GLY A 108 1.66 -32.10 9.78
C GLY A 108 2.94 -31.37 9.36
N ASN A 109 3.67 -31.94 8.41
CA ASN A 109 4.92 -31.40 7.88
C ASN A 109 4.78 -30.70 6.51
N LEU A 110 3.59 -30.71 5.91
CA LEU A 110 3.29 -29.91 4.74
C LEU A 110 2.83 -28.52 5.14
N PHE A 111 3.14 -27.54 4.29
CA PHE A 111 2.64 -26.19 4.43
C PHE A 111 2.40 -25.56 3.05
N ASN A 112 1.48 -24.62 3.01
CA ASN A 112 1.32 -23.69 1.91
C ASN A 112 1.29 -22.26 2.45
N THR A 113 1.71 -21.30 1.62
CA THR A 113 1.81 -19.89 2.00
C THR A 113 0.95 -19.07 1.07
N TYR A 114 0.14 -18.20 1.67
CA TYR A 114 -0.74 -17.27 0.98
C TYR A 114 -0.33 -15.84 1.27
N GLN A 115 -0.18 -15.04 0.21
CA GLN A 115 -0.12 -13.59 0.30
C GLN A 115 -1.53 -13.04 0.27
N VAL A 116 -1.98 -12.51 1.41
CA VAL A 116 -3.34 -12.05 1.63
C VAL A 116 -3.39 -10.53 1.49
N THR A 117 -4.28 -10.08 0.61
CA THR A 117 -4.58 -8.68 0.35
C THR A 117 -6.06 -8.43 0.64
N VAL A 118 -6.35 -7.45 1.48
CA VAL A 118 -7.70 -6.95 1.72
C VAL A 118 -7.74 -5.50 1.24
N LYS A 119 -8.60 -5.20 0.28
CA LYS A 119 -8.75 -3.87 -0.31
C LYS A 119 -10.20 -3.43 -0.23
N GLU A 120 -10.42 -2.15 -0.03
CA GLU A 120 -11.73 -1.55 -0.21
C GLU A 120 -12.11 -1.58 -1.69
N ILE A 121 -13.38 -1.79 -1.98
CA ILE A 121 -13.98 -1.54 -3.28
C ILE A 121 -13.98 -0.03 -3.47
N LYS A 122 -13.26 0.44 -4.49
CA LYS A 122 -13.23 1.85 -4.89
C LYS A 122 -13.63 1.96 -6.35
N ALA A 123 -14.49 2.92 -6.65
CA ALA A 123 -14.69 3.39 -8.01
C ALA A 123 -14.63 4.91 -8.03
N GLU A 124 -13.96 5.44 -9.03
CA GLU A 124 -13.63 6.85 -9.14
C GLU A 124 -13.94 7.36 -10.53
N ILE A 125 -14.33 8.63 -10.60
CA ILE A 125 -14.26 9.40 -11.84
C ILE A 125 -12.79 9.84 -11.96
N THR A 126 -12.11 9.41 -13.01
CA THR A 126 -10.68 9.66 -13.24
C THR A 126 -10.43 10.86 -14.14
N ALA A 127 -11.39 11.18 -15.01
CA ALA A 127 -11.37 12.39 -15.82
C ALA A 127 -12.79 12.91 -16.04
N PHE A 128 -12.93 14.23 -16.14
CA PHE A 128 -14.18 14.89 -16.48
C PHE A 128 -13.86 16.07 -17.36
N HIS A 129 -14.42 16.12 -18.57
CA HIS A 129 -14.14 17.16 -19.56
C HIS A 129 -15.41 17.75 -20.15
N ILE A 130 -15.38 19.04 -20.43
CA ILE A 130 -16.34 19.71 -21.32
C ILE A 130 -15.52 20.41 -22.40
N GLY A 131 -15.58 19.88 -23.62
CA GLY A 131 -14.67 20.29 -24.69
C GLY A 131 -13.21 20.13 -24.24
N GLU A 132 -12.42 21.18 -24.33
CA GLU A 132 -11.01 21.19 -23.91
C GLU A 132 -10.80 21.47 -22.41
N LYS A 133 -11.87 21.80 -21.66
CA LYS A 133 -11.75 22.13 -20.23
C LYS A 133 -11.80 20.85 -19.40
N ALA A 134 -10.76 20.64 -18.61
CA ALA A 134 -10.70 19.57 -17.62
C ALA A 134 -11.34 20.00 -16.30
N GLY A 135 -12.04 19.09 -15.64
CA GLY A 135 -12.54 19.25 -14.29
C GLY A 135 -11.46 18.95 -13.26
N ILE A 136 -11.44 19.73 -12.20
CA ILE A 136 -10.66 19.47 -11.00
C ILE A 136 -11.44 18.45 -10.16
N ILE A 137 -10.88 17.26 -9.98
CA ILE A 137 -11.51 16.16 -9.27
C ILE A 137 -10.92 16.06 -7.86
N ASP A 138 -11.80 16.08 -6.86
CA ASP A 138 -11.48 15.78 -5.47
C ASP A 138 -12.04 14.39 -5.12
N GLN A 139 -11.16 13.39 -5.11
CA GLN A 139 -11.54 11.99 -4.82
C GLN A 139 -11.97 11.77 -3.37
N LYS A 140 -11.49 12.61 -2.45
CA LYS A 140 -11.81 12.49 -1.03
C LYS A 140 -13.21 13.01 -0.74
N ASN A 141 -13.53 14.19 -1.26
CA ASN A 141 -14.84 14.81 -1.07
C ASN A 141 -15.87 14.39 -2.14
N LYS A 142 -15.47 13.53 -3.08
CA LYS A 142 -16.26 13.09 -4.24
C LYS A 142 -16.91 14.30 -4.93
N SER A 143 -16.10 15.28 -5.29
CA SER A 143 -16.56 16.49 -5.95
C SER A 143 -15.74 16.80 -7.19
N ILE A 144 -16.36 17.42 -8.18
CA ILE A 144 -15.72 17.83 -9.42
C ILE A 144 -16.09 19.28 -9.67
N LYS A 145 -15.09 20.14 -9.84
CA LYS A 145 -15.29 21.54 -10.24
C LYS A 145 -14.75 21.73 -11.64
N ILE A 146 -15.58 22.20 -12.55
CA ILE A 146 -15.15 22.52 -13.92
C ILE A 146 -15.28 24.02 -14.17
N TYR A 147 -14.19 24.63 -14.62
CA TYR A 147 -14.14 26.06 -14.92
C TYR A 147 -14.32 26.29 -16.41
N LEU A 148 -15.36 27.02 -16.77
CA LEU A 148 -15.75 27.29 -18.15
C LEU A 148 -15.59 28.79 -18.45
N PRO A 149 -15.36 29.18 -19.72
CA PRO A 149 -15.29 30.59 -20.10
C PRO A 149 -16.49 31.41 -19.64
N LEU A 150 -16.30 32.69 -19.34
CA LEU A 150 -17.40 33.58 -19.03
C LEU A 150 -18.41 33.60 -20.19
N GLY A 151 -19.70 33.51 -19.87
CA GLY A 151 -20.78 33.50 -20.86
C GLY A 151 -21.11 32.14 -21.49
N THR A 152 -20.44 31.05 -21.11
CA THR A 152 -20.84 29.69 -21.54
C THR A 152 -22.27 29.36 -21.08
N ASP A 153 -23.11 28.85 -21.99
CA ASP A 153 -24.43 28.30 -21.64
C ASP A 153 -24.27 26.96 -20.92
N LEU A 154 -24.75 26.88 -19.68
CA LEU A 154 -24.61 25.71 -18.83
C LEU A 154 -25.72 24.67 -19.02
N LYS A 155 -26.77 24.96 -19.80
CA LYS A 155 -27.97 24.11 -19.87
C LYS A 155 -27.81 22.87 -20.74
N ASN A 156 -26.89 22.90 -21.71
CA ASN A 156 -26.76 21.88 -22.75
C ASN A 156 -25.30 21.46 -22.96
N LEU A 157 -24.66 20.96 -21.92
CA LEU A 157 -23.25 20.57 -21.95
C LEU A 157 -23.09 19.07 -22.20
N SER A 158 -22.11 18.67 -23.00
CA SER A 158 -21.81 17.26 -23.28
C SER A 158 -20.49 16.86 -22.60
N PRO A 159 -20.53 16.24 -21.41
CA PRO A 159 -19.34 15.88 -20.69
C PRO A 159 -18.74 14.57 -21.21
N ALA A 160 -17.42 14.53 -21.39
CA ALA A 160 -16.66 13.30 -21.55
C ALA A 160 -16.09 12.90 -20.19
N ILE A 161 -16.45 11.70 -19.71
CA ILE A 161 -16.09 11.25 -18.36
C ILE A 161 -15.33 9.93 -18.47
N GLU A 162 -14.17 9.85 -17.84
CA GLU A 162 -13.47 8.60 -17.65
C GLU A 162 -13.64 8.17 -16.19
N PHE A 163 -13.80 6.88 -15.96
CA PHE A 163 -14.04 6.33 -14.64
C PHE A 163 -13.57 4.88 -14.57
N THR A 164 -13.56 4.32 -13.36
CA THR A 164 -13.11 2.94 -13.11
C THR A 164 -13.70 1.93 -14.10
N ALA A 165 -12.82 1.17 -14.76
CA ALA A 165 -13.23 0.17 -15.73
C ALA A 165 -14.16 -0.89 -15.10
N GLY A 166 -15.24 -1.21 -15.82
CA GLY A 166 -16.26 -2.15 -15.33
C GLY A 166 -17.30 -1.53 -14.39
N ALA A 167 -17.18 -0.25 -14.02
CA ALA A 167 -18.27 0.48 -13.39
C ALA A 167 -19.31 0.95 -14.42
N SER A 168 -20.48 1.34 -13.94
CA SER A 168 -21.49 2.04 -14.75
C SER A 168 -21.80 3.40 -14.13
N ILE A 169 -22.00 4.43 -14.95
CA ILE A 169 -22.24 5.81 -14.49
C ILE A 169 -23.67 6.27 -14.83
N THR A 170 -24.30 7.02 -13.91
CA THR A 170 -25.59 7.69 -14.13
C THR A 170 -25.52 9.13 -13.60
N PRO A 171 -25.94 10.17 -14.36
CA PRO A 171 -26.44 10.13 -15.74
C PRO A 171 -25.44 9.51 -16.72
N ASN A 172 -25.96 8.87 -17.77
CA ASN A 172 -25.10 8.33 -18.83
C ASN A 172 -24.53 9.48 -19.69
N GLN A 173 -23.53 9.17 -20.51
CA GLN A 173 -22.82 10.17 -21.32
C GLN A 173 -23.50 10.51 -22.64
N SER A 174 -24.64 9.91 -22.95
CA SER A 174 -25.24 9.97 -24.30
C SER A 174 -26.05 11.24 -24.58
N GLY A 175 -26.17 12.18 -23.62
CA GLY A 175 -27.01 13.36 -23.78
C GLY A 175 -26.46 14.61 -23.08
N PRO A 176 -26.99 15.79 -23.46
CA PRO A 176 -26.63 17.04 -22.80
C PRO A 176 -27.09 17.02 -21.34
N VAL A 177 -26.30 17.69 -20.49
CA VAL A 177 -26.62 17.91 -19.07
C VAL A 177 -26.69 19.41 -18.78
N ASP A 178 -27.54 19.77 -17.82
CA ASP A 178 -27.65 21.12 -17.29
C ASP A 178 -26.77 21.24 -16.03
N LEU A 179 -25.72 22.05 -16.10
CA LEU A 179 -24.83 22.39 -14.99
C LEU A 179 -25.07 23.80 -14.43
N SER A 180 -26.22 24.41 -14.71
CA SER A 180 -26.62 25.68 -14.07
C SER A 180 -26.79 25.54 -12.55
N SER A 181 -26.93 24.30 -12.06
CA SER A 181 -26.85 23.91 -10.66
C SER A 181 -25.97 22.66 -10.52
N PRO A 182 -25.41 22.38 -9.31
CA PRO A 182 -24.64 21.16 -9.11
C PRO A 182 -25.45 19.90 -9.41
N ILE A 183 -24.86 18.95 -10.15
CA ILE A 183 -25.49 17.66 -10.47
C ILE A 183 -24.73 16.51 -9.84
N LYS A 184 -25.43 15.40 -9.58
CA LYS A 184 -24.82 14.19 -9.02
C LYS A 184 -24.61 13.15 -10.11
N TYR A 185 -23.39 12.62 -10.18
CA TYR A 185 -23.08 11.38 -10.90
C TYR A 185 -22.93 10.24 -9.92
N SER A 186 -23.51 9.09 -10.26
CA SER A 186 -23.51 7.87 -9.45
C SER A 186 -22.79 6.77 -10.22
N LEU A 187 -21.66 6.31 -9.69
CA LEU A 187 -20.95 5.13 -10.16
C LEU A 187 -21.46 3.91 -9.41
N ALA A 188 -21.90 2.87 -10.13
CA ALA A 188 -22.14 1.55 -9.56
C ALA A 188 -20.98 0.62 -9.93
N TYR A 189 -20.38 -0.03 -8.94
CA TYR A 189 -19.24 -0.93 -9.12
C TYR A 189 -19.20 -2.01 -8.05
N MET A 190 -19.11 -3.28 -8.44
CA MET A 190 -19.08 -4.44 -7.53
C MET A 190 -20.18 -4.42 -6.43
N GLY A 191 -21.40 -4.00 -6.80
CA GLY A 191 -22.54 -3.90 -5.87
C GLY A 191 -22.53 -2.67 -4.97
N GLN A 192 -21.53 -1.81 -5.08
CA GLN A 192 -21.40 -0.55 -4.33
C GLN A 192 -21.76 0.66 -5.20
N THR A 193 -22.12 1.76 -4.54
CA THR A 193 -22.45 3.04 -5.20
C THR A 193 -21.59 4.18 -4.69
N PHE A 194 -20.99 4.95 -5.59
CA PHE A 194 -20.12 6.09 -5.31
C PHE A 194 -20.68 7.35 -5.99
N GLN A 195 -20.95 8.40 -5.22
CA GLN A 195 -21.59 9.61 -5.74
C GLN A 195 -20.61 10.78 -5.82
N TYR A 196 -20.50 11.37 -7.01
CA TYR A 196 -19.75 12.61 -7.26
C TYR A 196 -20.70 13.78 -7.48
N THR A 197 -20.39 14.93 -6.88
CA THR A 197 -21.10 16.19 -7.19
C THR A 197 -20.28 17.03 -8.15
N VAL A 198 -20.83 17.32 -9.34
CA VAL A 198 -20.21 18.17 -10.37
C VAL A 198 -20.79 19.58 -10.29
N THR A 199 -19.92 20.57 -10.25
CA THR A 199 -20.28 21.99 -10.25
C THR A 199 -19.54 22.71 -11.37
N ALA A 200 -20.27 23.39 -12.26
CA ALA A 200 -19.69 24.30 -13.23
C ALA A 200 -19.50 25.70 -12.62
N ILE A 201 -18.36 26.33 -12.91
CA ILE A 201 -18.03 27.68 -12.47
C ILE A 201 -17.60 28.47 -13.70
N LEU A 202 -18.23 29.62 -13.94
CA LEU A 202 -17.82 30.51 -15.03
C LEU A 202 -16.66 31.39 -14.56
N GLY A 203 -15.55 31.34 -15.27
CA GLY A 203 -14.38 32.17 -14.97
C GLY A 203 -13.06 31.42 -15.12
N THR A 204 -12.03 31.98 -14.49
CA THR A 204 -10.68 31.42 -14.51
C THR A 204 -10.53 30.30 -13.49
N GLU A 205 -9.97 29.18 -13.93
CA GLU A 205 -9.55 28.10 -13.05
C GLU A 205 -8.47 28.59 -12.07
N PRO A 206 -8.61 28.35 -10.75
CA PRO A 206 -7.58 28.69 -9.79
C PRO A 206 -6.38 27.76 -9.97
N LYS A 207 -5.19 28.29 -9.71
CA LYS A 207 -3.98 27.46 -9.70
C LYS A 207 -4.10 26.39 -8.61
N GLN A 208 -4.04 25.13 -9.01
CA GLN A 208 -4.12 23.99 -8.08
C GLN A 208 -2.85 23.88 -7.24
N ILE A 209 -2.96 23.29 -6.05
CA ILE A 209 -1.80 22.95 -5.22
C ILE A 209 -0.98 21.88 -5.94
N LEU A 210 0.32 22.11 -6.12
CA LEU A 210 1.25 21.09 -6.60
C LEU A 210 1.57 20.11 -5.46
N MET A 211 1.01 18.92 -5.51
CA MET A 211 1.26 17.86 -4.52
C MET A 211 2.43 16.97 -4.95
N ILE A 212 3.57 17.13 -4.27
CA ILE A 212 4.81 16.40 -4.59
C ILE A 212 4.76 14.95 -4.08
N TYR A 213 4.24 14.74 -2.87
CA TYR A 213 4.16 13.43 -2.26
C TYR A 213 2.96 13.32 -1.33
N ASN A 214 2.20 12.24 -1.47
CA ASN A 214 1.10 11.90 -0.58
C ASN A 214 1.04 10.41 -0.23
N GLY A 215 2.00 9.58 -0.64
CA GLY A 215 2.02 8.17 -0.23
C GLY A 215 0.85 7.30 -0.72
N GLU A 216 -0.11 7.84 -1.48
CA GLU A 216 -1.26 7.13 -2.05
C GLU A 216 -1.27 7.17 -3.59
N THR A 217 -1.25 8.37 -4.17
CA THR A 217 -1.32 8.60 -5.62
C THR A 217 -0.06 9.23 -6.19
N SER A 218 0.67 10.02 -5.39
CA SER A 218 2.02 10.50 -5.70
C SER A 218 3.03 9.85 -4.75
N VAL A 219 3.72 8.84 -5.27
CA VAL A 219 4.96 8.31 -4.71
C VAL A 219 6.05 8.67 -5.72
N PRO A 220 6.65 9.86 -5.63
CA PRO A 220 7.69 10.20 -6.56
C PRO A 220 8.85 9.23 -6.32
N HIS A 221 9.48 8.81 -7.41
CA HIS A 221 10.64 7.94 -7.29
C HIS A 221 11.78 8.78 -6.75
N PHE A 222 12.22 8.47 -5.54
CA PHE A 222 13.39 9.11 -4.96
C PHE A 222 14.60 8.26 -5.30
N ASP A 223 15.61 8.86 -5.92
CA ASP A 223 16.86 8.18 -6.17
C ASP A 223 17.68 8.10 -4.88
N GLY A 224 18.19 6.92 -4.55
CA GLY A 224 18.93 6.70 -3.31
C GLY A 224 20.30 7.38 -3.30
N LEU A 225 20.58 8.14 -2.24
CA LEU A 225 21.91 8.67 -1.96
C LEU A 225 22.74 7.61 -1.22
N GLY A 226 23.20 6.60 -1.96
CA GLY A 226 24.22 5.64 -1.48
C GLY A 226 23.72 4.44 -0.68
N VAL A 227 22.46 4.39 -0.21
CA VAL A 227 21.92 3.23 0.53
C VAL A 227 20.37 3.31 0.63
N SER A 228 19.70 2.32 0.02
CA SER A 228 18.26 1.95 0.05
C SER A 228 17.22 3.01 -0.37
N ALA A 229 16.07 2.55 -0.89
CA ALA A 229 14.96 3.36 -1.39
C ALA A 229 14.28 4.20 -0.29
N VAL A 230 13.62 5.30 -0.69
CA VAL A 230 12.68 5.99 0.20
C VAL A 230 11.48 5.08 0.43
N ASP A 231 11.43 4.47 1.60
CA ASP A 231 10.29 3.67 2.03
C ASP A 231 9.28 4.56 2.79
N SER A 232 8.02 4.13 2.79
CA SER A 232 6.94 4.79 3.53
C SER A 232 6.33 3.92 4.64
N PRO A 233 7.10 3.17 5.45
CA PRO A 233 6.52 2.25 6.43
C PRO A 233 6.05 2.98 7.69
N TYR A 234 6.38 4.27 7.85
CA TYR A 234 6.14 5.00 9.09
C TYR A 234 4.78 5.70 9.08
N PRO A 235 3.89 5.40 10.03
CA PRO A 235 2.59 6.04 10.16
C PRO A 235 2.72 7.56 10.26
N ASN A 236 1.84 8.27 9.55
CA ASN A 236 1.71 9.70 9.72
C ASN A 236 1.22 10.01 11.14
N PRO A 237 1.98 10.75 11.96
CA PRO A 237 1.60 11.07 13.34
C PRO A 237 0.40 12.03 13.42
N LYS A 238 0.04 12.68 12.30
CA LYS A 238 -1.04 13.67 12.23
C LYS A 238 -1.83 13.53 10.93
N THR A 239 -2.67 12.50 10.88
CA THR A 239 -3.61 12.22 9.78
C THR A 239 -4.73 13.26 9.64
N THR A 240 -4.84 14.22 10.57
CA THR A 240 -5.77 15.36 10.50
C THR A 240 -5.13 16.66 10.00
N GLY A 241 -3.84 16.62 9.60
CA GLY A 241 -3.13 17.78 9.06
C GLY A 241 -3.48 18.10 7.60
N ILE A 242 -2.76 19.07 7.02
CA ILE A 242 -2.89 19.44 5.59
C ILE A 242 -2.61 18.21 4.71
N ASN A 243 -1.63 17.40 5.10
CA ASN A 243 -1.39 16.08 4.53
C ASN A 243 -1.95 15.00 5.48
N ALA A 244 -3.05 14.37 5.07
CA ALA A 244 -3.79 13.39 5.87
C ALA A 244 -3.37 11.93 5.58
N THR A 245 -2.30 11.74 4.82
CA THR A 245 -1.94 10.43 4.28
C THR A 245 -1.53 9.49 5.39
N PRO A 246 -1.76 8.18 5.27
CA PRO A 246 -1.54 7.26 6.38
C PRO A 246 -0.06 7.10 6.72
N PHE A 247 0.85 7.47 5.81
CA PHE A 247 2.28 7.35 5.99
C PHE A 247 3.07 8.60 5.58
N CYS A 248 4.29 8.70 6.11
CA CYS A 248 5.31 9.66 5.71
C CYS A 248 6.29 9.06 4.71
N ALA A 249 6.90 9.90 3.86
CA ALA A 249 8.16 9.54 3.21
C ALA A 249 9.23 9.55 4.30
N SER A 250 10.04 8.50 4.39
CA SER A 250 11.01 8.36 5.48
C SER A 250 12.45 8.37 5.00
N PHE A 251 13.27 8.98 5.85
CA PHE A 251 14.70 9.16 5.68
C PHE A 251 15.32 8.77 7.02
N VAL A 252 16.31 7.88 7.01
CA VAL A 252 16.93 7.40 8.26
C VAL A 252 18.29 8.05 8.42
N ARG A 253 18.57 8.53 9.63
CA ARG A 253 19.89 9.00 10.04
C ARG A 253 20.20 8.47 11.43
N ASP A 254 21.41 7.94 11.62
CA ASP A 254 21.83 7.51 12.95
C ASP A 254 22.02 8.74 13.86
N ASN A 255 21.32 8.76 14.99
CA ASN A 255 21.34 9.89 15.93
C ASN A 255 22.65 9.99 16.75
N LYS A 256 23.43 8.91 16.84
CA LYS A 256 24.66 8.85 17.65
C LYS A 256 25.90 9.17 16.83
N THR A 257 25.99 8.62 15.62
CA THR A 257 27.17 8.80 14.76
C THR A 257 26.95 9.91 13.74
N GLY A 258 25.70 10.27 13.44
CA GLY A 258 25.35 11.19 12.36
C GLY A 258 25.61 10.61 10.97
N GLU A 259 26.06 9.35 10.89
CA GLU A 259 26.31 8.60 9.65
C GLU A 259 25.00 8.12 9.02
N GLY A 260 25.08 7.82 7.73
CA GLY A 260 23.97 7.29 6.95
C GLY A 260 22.96 8.38 6.60
N TRP A 261 23.29 9.28 5.67
CA TRP A 261 22.23 9.98 4.94
C TRP A 261 21.50 8.93 4.08
N HIS A 262 20.60 8.15 4.68
CA HIS A 262 19.72 7.24 3.97
C HIS A 262 18.51 8.05 3.53
N GLY A 263 18.71 8.77 2.44
CA GLY A 263 17.71 9.64 1.87
C GLY A 263 17.68 9.56 0.36
N GLY A 264 16.55 9.91 -0.21
CA GLY A 264 16.45 10.07 -1.65
C GLY A 264 16.11 11.49 -2.07
N ALA A 265 16.62 11.87 -3.24
CA ALA A 265 16.40 13.19 -3.82
C ALA A 265 15.43 13.10 -5.01
N LEU A 266 14.66 14.16 -5.22
CA LEU A 266 13.95 14.40 -6.48
C LEU A 266 14.88 15.14 -7.43
N TRP A 267 15.87 14.43 -7.97
CA TRP A 267 16.87 14.95 -8.89
C TRP A 267 16.77 14.25 -10.26
N ASN A 268 17.57 14.67 -11.25
CA ASN A 268 17.65 14.03 -12.58
C ASN A 268 16.27 13.83 -13.23
N ALA A 269 15.93 12.59 -13.60
CA ALA A 269 14.65 12.23 -14.23
C ALA A 269 13.46 12.32 -13.28
N ASN A 270 13.70 12.39 -11.97
CA ASN A 270 12.68 12.44 -10.92
C ASN A 270 12.43 13.86 -10.40
N LYS A 271 13.05 14.88 -11.03
CA LYS A 271 12.89 16.27 -10.61
C LYS A 271 11.46 16.76 -10.79
N VAL A 272 10.97 17.50 -9.79
CA VAL A 272 9.69 18.20 -9.90
C VAL A 272 9.97 19.63 -10.35
N THR A 273 9.47 20.00 -11.52
CA THR A 273 9.57 21.37 -12.02
C THR A 273 8.53 22.25 -11.34
N ILE A 274 9.00 23.18 -10.50
CA ILE A 274 8.17 24.14 -9.79
C ILE A 274 8.42 25.52 -10.39
N ASN A 275 7.37 26.16 -10.91
CA ASN A 275 7.45 27.56 -11.35
C ASN A 275 7.32 28.49 -10.13
N PRO A 276 8.38 29.21 -9.71
CA PRO A 276 8.32 30.07 -8.52
C PRO A 276 7.40 31.29 -8.71
N ALA A 277 7.05 31.66 -9.94
CA ALA A 277 6.04 32.68 -10.21
C ALA A 277 4.61 32.21 -9.91
N GLU A 278 4.38 30.89 -9.88
CA GLU A 278 3.08 30.28 -9.62
C GLU A 278 2.97 29.75 -8.18
N TYR A 279 4.09 29.28 -7.61
CA TYR A 279 4.14 28.66 -6.29
C TYR A 279 5.16 29.37 -5.39
N GLY A 280 4.68 30.31 -4.57
CA GLY A 280 5.51 31.10 -3.65
C GLY A 280 5.68 30.52 -2.25
N ARG A 281 5.03 29.39 -1.95
CA ARG A 281 5.07 28.74 -0.63
C ARG A 281 4.98 27.23 -0.79
N PHE A 282 5.72 26.49 0.02
CA PHE A 282 5.53 25.05 0.22
C PHE A 282 5.19 24.76 1.69
N SER A 283 4.79 23.53 1.98
CA SER A 283 4.55 23.05 3.34
C SER A 283 5.01 21.60 3.42
N ILE A 284 5.70 21.26 4.50
CA ILE A 284 6.21 19.92 4.78
C ILE A 284 5.87 19.55 6.22
N MET A 285 5.60 18.26 6.45
CA MET A 285 5.42 17.70 7.79
C MET A 285 6.50 16.64 8.00
N ILE A 286 7.16 16.65 9.15
CA ILE A 286 8.31 15.81 9.44
C ILE A 286 8.06 15.08 10.76
N LEU A 287 8.08 13.75 10.72
CA LEU A 287 8.07 12.89 11.90
C LEU A 287 9.51 12.73 12.42
N LYS A 288 9.71 12.88 13.73
CA LYS A 288 10.99 12.64 14.40
C LYS A 288 10.77 11.78 15.63
N ASP A 289 11.57 10.72 15.76
CA ASP A 289 11.59 9.87 16.96
C ASP A 289 12.50 10.43 18.06
N VAL A 290 13.33 11.43 17.72
CA VAL A 290 14.24 12.12 18.64
C VAL A 290 14.15 13.63 18.45
N ALA A 291 14.29 14.39 19.55
CA ALA A 291 14.33 15.85 19.49
C ALA A 291 15.57 16.36 18.73
N GLY A 292 15.43 17.49 18.03
CA GLY A 292 16.53 18.18 17.36
C GLY A 292 16.06 18.96 16.13
N ASP A 293 16.97 19.68 15.50
CA ASP A 293 16.66 20.54 14.35
C ASP A 293 16.33 19.73 13.09
N VAL A 294 15.51 20.32 12.23
CA VAL A 294 15.28 19.82 10.87
C VAL A 294 16.15 20.63 9.93
N GLN A 295 16.78 19.94 8.98
CA GLN A 295 17.47 20.58 7.88
C GLN A 295 16.76 20.22 6.58
N LEU A 296 16.39 21.24 5.80
CA LEU A 296 15.83 21.09 4.48
C LEU A 296 16.76 21.74 3.46
N GLU A 297 16.93 21.08 2.33
CA GLU A 297 17.71 21.61 1.21
C GLU A 297 16.83 21.68 -0.04
N ILE A 298 16.81 22.85 -0.70
CA ILE A 298 16.13 23.08 -1.97
C ILE A 298 17.19 23.63 -2.93
N GLN A 299 17.44 22.90 -4.02
CA GLN A 299 18.47 23.26 -5.00
C GLN A 299 17.85 23.44 -6.39
N SER A 300 18.42 24.37 -7.17
CA SER A 300 18.19 24.45 -8.61
C SER A 300 19.29 23.71 -9.36
N ASP A 301 19.00 23.30 -10.60
CA ASP A 301 19.95 22.62 -11.48
C ASP A 301 21.29 23.40 -11.56
N GLY A 302 22.41 22.72 -11.30
CA GLY A 302 23.76 23.26 -11.43
C GLY A 302 24.31 24.00 -10.20
N GLU A 303 23.57 24.13 -9.10
CA GLU A 303 24.07 24.76 -7.87
C GLU A 303 24.70 23.72 -6.91
N GLN A 304 26.03 23.61 -6.92
CA GLN A 304 26.76 22.89 -5.88
C GLN A 304 27.07 23.82 -4.69
N GLN A 305 26.82 23.35 -3.46
CA GLN A 305 27.35 23.90 -2.19
C GLN A 305 26.84 25.28 -1.72
N LYS A 306 25.54 25.58 -1.76
CA LYS A 306 25.00 26.75 -1.04
C LYS A 306 24.40 26.39 0.32
N ARG A 307 24.49 27.35 1.24
CA ARG A 307 24.13 27.22 2.67
C ARG A 307 22.71 26.71 2.85
N LEU A 308 22.63 25.69 3.71
CA LEU A 308 21.40 25.13 4.26
C LEU A 308 20.56 26.23 4.89
N VAL A 309 19.28 26.27 4.55
CA VAL A 309 18.32 27.13 5.23
C VAL A 309 17.88 26.38 6.48
N ALA A 310 18.48 26.71 7.62
CA ALA A 310 17.99 26.26 8.92
C ALA A 310 16.77 27.13 9.30
N GLY A 311 15.64 26.49 9.55
CA GLY A 311 14.39 27.13 9.97
C GLY A 311 13.61 26.20 10.87
#